data_AF-M5TBF7-F1
#
_entry.id   AF-M5TBF7-F1
#
_cell.length_a   1.000
_cell.length_b   1.000
_cell.length_c   1.000
_cell.angle_alpha   90.00
_cell.angle_beta   90.00
_cell.angle_gamma   90.00
#
_symmetry.space_group_name_H-M   'P 1'
#
loop_
_entity.id
_entity.type
_entity.pdbx_description
1 polymer ?
#
loop_
_entity_poly.entity_id
_entity_poly.type
_entity_poly.pdbx_seq_one_letter_code
_entity_poly.pdbx_strand_id
1 'polypeptide(L)'
;MNASSQEFQPNYDESKIPPYVLPDPLLTASGDRVTSPEQWTARRAETIELFENHVFGRMPAERNVDAKVVRRDPTINDGNTIRYELTVTIHPLKASTTTKPKSLEIHVLADVPKLPDSGGDEGQNSSGPYPAFLGLNFHGNHTVSSDPAIRIPSSWVPDRGSQTTDGHRATERGRGVAASRWPNRMINGAGYAVITAYCGDIDPDFDDGFQNGLHALMPDYVESLPPDQRPGTIAAWSYGLSCILDAVAATEELNIDASNVALIGHSRLGKTSLWAGATDTRFAAVISNNSGCGGAALSRRAFGETVARINRNFPHWFCKGFHHYDQRESELPVDSHQLIAMAAPRPIAVGSAVDDQWADPRGEFLASLHASPVYEVLGLAGLRDEENQTPSDLPVVDDAFSSGTISYHLRTGKHDLKESDWKRYIRFLDRFLK
;
A
#
# COMPACT_ATOMS: atom_id res chain seq x y z
N MET A 1 -41.41 -2.80 -8.75
CA MET A 1 -41.65 -2.52 -7.32
C MET A 1 -40.38 -1.91 -6.78
N ASN A 2 -40.43 -0.64 -6.36
CA ASN A 2 -39.27 0.08 -5.85
C ASN A 2 -38.86 -0.51 -4.50
N ALA A 3 -37.78 -1.28 -4.47
CA ALA A 3 -37.09 -1.58 -3.22
C ALA A 3 -36.62 -0.24 -2.65
N SER A 4 -37.21 0.15 -1.53
CA SER A 4 -36.78 1.28 -0.71
C SER A 4 -35.27 1.21 -0.52
N SER A 5 -34.54 2.20 -1.04
CA SER A 5 -33.11 2.35 -0.82
C SER A 5 -32.88 2.69 0.66
N GLN A 6 -32.84 1.67 1.51
CA GLN A 6 -32.56 1.85 2.93
C GLN A 6 -31.18 2.50 3.05
N GLU A 7 -31.13 3.58 3.83
CA GLU A 7 -29.90 4.30 4.10
C GLU A 7 -28.91 3.36 4.81
N PHE A 8 -27.66 3.31 4.34
CA PHE A 8 -26.63 2.47 4.95
C PHE A 8 -26.33 2.98 6.36
N GLN A 9 -26.43 2.09 7.35
CA GLN A 9 -26.03 2.37 8.73
C GLN A 9 -24.84 1.47 9.09
N PRO A 10 -23.67 2.04 9.43
CA PRO A 10 -22.53 1.23 9.84
C PRO A 10 -22.80 0.53 11.17
N ASN A 11 -22.30 -0.71 11.29
CA ASN A 11 -22.22 -1.39 12.57
C ASN A 11 -20.96 -0.96 13.31
N TYR A 12 -21.12 -0.40 14.51
CA TYR A 12 -20.03 -0.09 15.45
C TYR A 12 -20.16 -0.84 16.78
N ASP A 13 -21.00 -1.86 16.82
CA ASP A 13 -21.31 -2.66 18.00
C ASP A 13 -20.79 -4.09 17.79
N GLU A 14 -19.77 -4.47 18.56
CA GLU A 14 -19.15 -5.80 18.52
C GLU A 14 -20.16 -6.92 18.76
N SER A 15 -21.23 -6.66 19.52
CA SER A 15 -22.27 -7.68 19.78
C SER A 15 -23.15 -7.99 18.56
N LYS A 16 -23.10 -7.15 17.53
CA LYS A 16 -23.87 -7.30 16.28
C LYS A 16 -23.06 -7.89 15.13
N ILE A 17 -21.80 -8.25 15.37
CA ILE A 17 -20.97 -8.89 14.36
C ILE A 17 -21.56 -10.28 14.07
N PRO A 18 -21.79 -10.62 12.79
CA PRO A 18 -22.32 -11.93 12.44
C PRO A 18 -21.32 -13.04 12.83
N PRO A 19 -21.78 -14.24 13.22
CA PRO A 19 -20.89 -15.38 13.37
C PRO A 19 -20.18 -15.67 12.06
N TYR A 20 -18.85 -15.86 12.09
CA TYR A 20 -18.05 -16.17 10.91
C TYR A 20 -16.97 -17.19 11.22
N VAL A 21 -16.50 -17.86 10.17
CA VAL A 21 -15.32 -18.73 10.20
C VAL A 21 -14.32 -18.20 9.18
N LEU A 22 -13.07 -18.01 9.61
CA LEU A 22 -12.01 -17.58 8.71
C LEU A 22 -11.48 -18.76 7.89
N PRO A 23 -11.20 -18.58 6.58
CA PRO A 23 -10.49 -19.59 5.80
C PRO A 23 -9.09 -19.81 6.37
N ASP A 24 -8.67 -21.05 6.55
CA ASP A 24 -7.34 -21.36 7.09
C ASP A 24 -6.25 -20.98 6.07
N PRO A 25 -5.31 -20.09 6.40
CA PRO A 25 -4.25 -19.70 5.46
C PRO A 25 -3.30 -20.86 5.11
N LEU A 26 -3.27 -21.92 5.92
CA LEU A 26 -2.44 -23.11 5.76
C LEU A 26 -3.22 -24.31 5.21
N LEU A 27 -4.46 -24.15 4.72
CA LEU A 27 -5.15 -25.20 3.96
C LEU A 27 -5.19 -24.84 2.47
N THR A 28 -4.73 -25.76 1.63
CA THR A 28 -4.84 -25.67 0.16
C THR A 28 -6.28 -25.85 -0.29
N ALA A 29 -6.56 -25.53 -1.56
CA ALA A 29 -7.87 -25.80 -2.15
C ALA A 29 -8.26 -27.30 -2.16
N SER A 30 -7.28 -28.22 -2.14
CA SER A 30 -7.50 -29.67 -2.03
C SER A 30 -7.80 -30.14 -0.59
N GLY A 31 -7.63 -29.27 0.41
CA GLY A 31 -7.80 -29.60 1.83
C GLY A 31 -6.52 -30.09 2.51
N ASP A 32 -5.37 -30.04 1.85
CA ASP A 32 -4.08 -30.44 2.42
C ASP A 32 -3.51 -29.32 3.31
N ARG A 33 -2.90 -29.71 4.44
CA ARG A 33 -2.25 -28.75 5.35
C ARG A 33 -0.83 -28.44 4.89
N VAL A 34 -0.55 -27.15 4.78
CA VAL A 34 0.79 -26.58 4.55
C VAL A 34 1.60 -26.67 5.84
N THR A 35 2.73 -27.36 5.77
CA THR A 35 3.65 -27.60 6.90
C THR A 35 5.11 -27.26 6.58
N SER A 36 5.42 -26.81 5.36
CA SER A 36 6.79 -26.43 4.97
C SER A 36 6.83 -25.18 4.08
N PRO A 37 8.00 -24.50 3.99
CA PRO A 37 8.20 -23.36 3.09
C PRO A 37 7.92 -23.66 1.61
N GLU A 38 8.25 -24.86 1.14
CA GLU A 38 8.03 -25.28 -0.25
C GLU A 38 6.52 -25.38 -0.54
N GLN A 39 5.76 -25.96 0.39
CA GLN A 39 4.30 -26.04 0.29
C GLN A 39 3.65 -24.66 0.39
N TRP A 40 4.19 -23.77 1.22
CA TRP A 40 3.72 -22.38 1.32
C TRP A 40 3.83 -21.64 0.00
N THR A 41 4.90 -21.87 -0.77
CA THR A 41 5.07 -21.21 -2.07
C THR A 41 3.91 -21.52 -3.02
N ALA A 42 3.49 -22.79 -3.09
CA ALA A 42 2.32 -23.20 -3.88
C ALA A 42 1.02 -22.61 -3.31
N ARG A 43 0.81 -22.71 -1.99
CA ARG A 43 -0.39 -22.15 -1.34
C ARG A 43 -0.52 -20.64 -1.54
N ARG A 44 0.59 -19.93 -1.50
CA ARG A 44 0.66 -18.48 -1.74
C ARG A 44 0.22 -18.15 -3.16
N ALA A 45 0.67 -18.91 -4.16
CA ALA A 45 0.23 -18.74 -5.55
C ALA A 45 -1.28 -18.96 -5.70
N GLU A 46 -1.84 -20.03 -5.11
CA GLU A 46 -3.29 -20.26 -5.07
C GLU A 46 -4.04 -19.08 -4.41
N THR A 47 -3.48 -18.54 -3.33
CA THR A 47 -4.08 -17.40 -2.62
C THR A 47 -4.06 -16.13 -3.48
N ILE A 48 -2.97 -15.86 -4.21
CA ILE A 48 -2.90 -14.76 -5.17
C ILE A 48 -4.00 -14.89 -6.22
N GLU A 49 -4.17 -16.07 -6.82
CA GLU A 49 -5.23 -16.30 -7.81
C GLU A 49 -6.62 -16.04 -7.26
N LEU A 50 -6.89 -16.42 -6.00
CA LEU A 50 -8.16 -16.10 -5.34
C LEU A 50 -8.36 -14.59 -5.18
N PHE A 51 -7.34 -13.84 -4.77
CA PHE A 51 -7.43 -12.38 -4.68
C PHE A 51 -7.55 -11.69 -6.03
N GLU A 52 -6.89 -12.20 -7.07
CA GLU A 52 -7.07 -11.72 -8.46
C GLU A 52 -8.50 -11.97 -8.95
N ASN A 53 -9.07 -13.13 -8.66
CA ASN A 53 -10.41 -13.49 -9.14
C ASN A 53 -11.55 -12.83 -8.37
N HIS A 54 -11.35 -12.57 -7.08
CA HIS A 54 -12.44 -12.24 -6.17
C HIS A 54 -12.30 -10.89 -5.49
N VAL A 55 -11.17 -10.17 -5.61
CA VAL A 55 -10.96 -8.91 -4.91
C VAL A 55 -10.35 -7.83 -5.80
N PHE A 56 -9.10 -7.99 -6.24
CA PHE A 56 -8.34 -6.90 -6.85
C PHE A 56 -8.32 -6.92 -8.38
N GLY A 57 -8.46 -8.10 -8.98
CA GLY A 57 -8.23 -8.30 -10.42
C GLY A 57 -6.75 -8.51 -10.75
N ARG A 58 -6.50 -8.92 -11.99
CA ARG A 58 -5.18 -9.34 -12.48
C ARG A 58 -4.51 -8.25 -13.28
N MET A 59 -3.25 -7.96 -12.94
CA MET A 59 -2.36 -7.11 -13.71
C MET A 59 -1.34 -7.96 -14.47
N PRO A 60 -0.79 -7.49 -15.61
CA PRO A 60 0.23 -8.23 -16.34
C PRO A 60 1.52 -8.30 -15.50
N ALA A 61 2.26 -9.39 -15.64
CA ALA A 61 3.60 -9.49 -15.04
C ALA A 61 4.63 -8.64 -15.79
N GLU A 62 4.46 -8.49 -17.11
CA GLU A 62 5.33 -7.66 -17.95
C GLU A 62 5.16 -6.18 -17.61
N ARG A 63 6.30 -5.49 -17.50
CA ARG A 63 6.41 -4.05 -17.34
C ARG A 63 7.33 -3.49 -18.42
N ASN A 64 6.95 -2.37 -19.01
CA ASN A 64 7.73 -1.65 -20.00
C ASN A 64 7.85 -0.20 -19.54
N VAL A 65 8.99 0.12 -18.92
CA VAL A 65 9.18 1.35 -18.16
C VAL A 65 10.52 1.97 -18.50
N ASP A 66 10.51 3.28 -18.77
CA ASP A 66 11.69 4.13 -18.85
C ASP A 66 11.66 5.16 -17.73
N ALA A 67 12.84 5.61 -17.28
CA ALA A 67 12.94 6.62 -16.22
C ALA A 67 13.95 7.70 -16.59
N LYS A 68 13.65 8.94 -16.17
CA LYS A 68 14.55 10.08 -16.34
C LYS A 68 14.51 10.96 -15.11
N VAL A 69 15.68 11.22 -14.51
CA VAL A 69 15.84 12.30 -13.53
C VAL A 69 15.69 13.64 -14.26
N VAL A 70 14.69 14.41 -13.85
CA VAL A 70 14.38 15.73 -14.43
C VAL A 70 14.83 16.88 -13.53
N ARG A 71 15.03 16.63 -12.24
CA ARG A 71 15.60 17.59 -11.29
C ARG A 71 16.42 16.86 -10.24
N ARG A 72 17.53 17.48 -9.83
CA ARG A 72 18.34 17.10 -8.67
C ARG A 72 18.66 18.35 -7.86
N ASP A 73 18.34 18.33 -6.58
CA ASP A 73 18.54 19.44 -5.65
C ASP A 73 19.26 18.97 -4.37
N PRO A 74 20.55 19.28 -4.20
CA PRO A 74 21.33 18.86 -3.04
C PRO A 74 21.23 19.82 -1.84
N THR A 75 20.33 20.81 -1.88
CA THR A 75 20.23 21.87 -0.87
C THR A 75 19.14 21.64 0.18
N ILE A 76 18.35 20.56 0.02
CA ILE A 76 17.22 20.25 0.89
C ILE A 76 17.69 19.88 2.30
N ASN A 77 16.91 20.28 3.32
CA ASN A 77 17.17 20.03 4.74
C ASN A 77 18.58 20.44 5.18
N ASP A 78 18.94 21.70 4.91
CA ASP A 78 20.25 22.27 5.29
C ASP A 78 21.41 21.49 4.63
N GLY A 79 21.17 20.94 3.43
CA GLY A 79 22.13 20.15 2.68
C GLY A 79 22.27 18.68 3.12
N ASN A 80 21.43 18.20 4.04
CA ASN A 80 21.43 16.80 4.53
C ASN A 80 20.52 15.87 3.71
N THR A 81 19.80 16.40 2.72
CA THR A 81 18.95 15.63 1.81
C THR A 81 19.25 16.05 0.37
N ILE A 82 19.36 15.07 -0.54
CA ILE A 82 19.30 15.30 -1.98
C ILE A 82 17.90 14.94 -2.44
N ARG A 83 17.19 15.90 -3.02
CA ARG A 83 15.89 15.68 -3.64
C ARG A 83 16.05 15.44 -5.13
N TYR A 84 15.43 14.37 -5.61
CA TYR A 84 15.30 14.03 -7.01
C TYR A 84 13.83 14.14 -7.42
N GLU A 85 13.58 14.66 -8.62
CA GLU A 85 12.31 14.44 -9.32
C GLU A 85 12.60 13.60 -10.56
N LEU A 86 11.83 12.54 -10.74
CA LEU A 86 11.91 11.64 -11.89
C LEU A 86 10.60 11.67 -12.65
N THR A 87 10.69 11.55 -13.97
CA THR A 87 9.56 11.10 -14.79
C THR A 87 9.78 9.62 -15.08
N VAL A 88 8.85 8.79 -14.60
CA VAL A 88 8.75 7.37 -14.91
C VAL A 88 7.68 7.21 -15.98
N THR A 89 8.07 6.72 -17.15
CA THR A 89 7.18 6.56 -18.31
C THR A 89 6.85 5.09 -18.47
N ILE A 90 5.57 4.74 -18.31
CA ILE A 90 5.05 3.40 -18.61
C ILE A 90 4.57 3.39 -20.06
N HIS A 91 5.03 2.41 -20.82
CA HIS A 91 4.63 2.18 -22.20
C HIS A 91 3.59 1.05 -22.29
N PRO A 92 2.77 1.02 -23.35
CA PRO A 92 1.91 -0.13 -23.62
C PRO A 92 2.71 -1.44 -23.66
N LEU A 93 2.04 -2.54 -23.32
CA LEU A 93 2.62 -3.87 -23.48
C LEU A 93 2.97 -4.11 -24.96
N LYS A 94 4.04 -4.87 -25.22
CA LYS A 94 4.51 -5.13 -26.60
C LYS A 94 3.45 -5.81 -27.47
N ALA A 95 2.55 -6.58 -26.86
CA ALA A 95 1.45 -7.26 -27.53
C ALA A 95 0.23 -6.36 -27.79
N SER A 96 0.22 -5.11 -27.31
CA SER A 96 -0.91 -4.21 -27.52
C SER A 96 -0.99 -3.74 -28.97
N THR A 97 -2.21 -3.77 -29.50
CA THR A 97 -2.59 -3.29 -30.83
C THR A 97 -3.10 -1.84 -30.80
N THR A 98 -3.30 -1.27 -29.61
CA THR A 98 -3.77 0.11 -29.45
C THR A 98 -2.72 1.15 -29.81
N THR A 99 -3.17 2.28 -30.36
CA THR A 99 -2.29 3.36 -30.83
C THR A 99 -2.26 4.58 -29.90
N LYS A 100 -3.14 4.63 -28.89
CA LYS A 100 -3.23 5.68 -27.86
C LYS A 100 -3.87 5.14 -26.57
N PRO A 101 -3.46 5.67 -25.39
CA PRO A 101 -2.33 6.57 -25.17
C PRO A 101 -0.99 5.86 -25.45
N LYS A 102 0.02 6.62 -25.87
CA LYS A 102 1.34 6.04 -26.22
C LYS A 102 2.22 5.74 -25.01
N SER A 103 1.87 6.34 -23.88
CA SER A 103 2.53 6.17 -22.60
C SER A 103 1.69 6.82 -21.49
N LEU A 104 2.02 6.48 -20.25
CA LEU A 104 1.57 7.11 -19.02
C LEU A 104 2.80 7.60 -18.27
N GLU A 105 2.78 8.85 -17.80
CA GLU A 105 3.88 9.41 -17.01
C GLU A 105 3.50 9.45 -15.52
N ILE A 106 4.37 8.92 -14.68
CA ILE A 106 4.31 9.04 -13.22
C ILE A 106 5.44 9.96 -12.80
N HIS A 107 5.10 11.03 -12.07
CA HIS A 107 6.11 11.92 -11.51
C HIS A 107 6.48 11.45 -10.11
N VAL A 108 7.73 11.04 -9.94
CA VAL A 108 8.26 10.50 -8.68
C VAL A 108 9.11 11.55 -7.99
N LEU A 109 8.88 11.76 -6.70
CA LEU A 109 9.72 12.55 -5.81
C LEU A 109 10.53 11.59 -4.93
N ALA A 110 11.85 11.75 -4.89
CA ALA A 110 12.72 10.97 -4.02
C ALA A 110 13.61 11.88 -3.17
N ASP A 111 13.45 11.84 -1.85
CA ASP A 111 14.30 12.51 -0.88
C ASP A 111 15.30 11.51 -0.31
N VAL A 112 16.58 11.61 -0.70
CA VAL A 112 17.65 10.68 -0.33
C VAL A 112 18.55 11.32 0.73
N PRO A 113 18.91 10.60 1.82
CA PRO A 113 19.79 11.13 2.84
C PRO A 113 21.18 11.45 2.29
N LYS A 114 21.76 12.53 2.81
CA LYS A 114 23.17 12.90 2.64
C LYS A 114 23.77 13.06 4.04
N LEU A 115 23.77 11.95 4.79
CA LEU A 115 24.32 11.95 6.14
C LEU A 115 25.86 11.95 6.07
N PRO A 116 26.55 12.75 6.89
CA PRO A 116 28.01 12.64 7.01
C PRO A 116 28.36 11.24 7.54
N ASP A 117 29.51 10.69 7.11
CA ASP A 117 30.04 9.44 7.66
C ASP A 117 29.99 9.52 9.19
N SER A 118 29.28 8.57 9.81
CA SER A 118 29.03 8.56 11.24
C SER A 118 30.29 8.14 12.00
N GLY A 119 31.34 8.96 11.98
CA GLY A 119 32.43 9.07 12.97
C GLY A 119 33.13 7.80 13.47
N GLY A 120 32.93 6.64 12.86
CA GLY A 120 33.69 5.42 13.12
C GLY A 120 35.04 5.51 12.42
N ASP A 121 36.08 5.02 13.09
CA ASP A 121 37.50 5.09 12.74
C ASP A 121 37.82 5.39 11.27
N GLU A 122 38.66 6.41 11.09
CA GLU A 122 39.21 6.88 9.81
C GLU A 122 39.57 5.72 8.86
N GLY A 123 38.78 5.53 7.81
CA GLY A 123 39.16 4.62 6.72
C GLY A 123 38.05 3.90 5.96
N GLN A 124 36.79 3.94 6.41
CA GLN A 124 35.67 3.39 5.64
C GLN A 124 34.72 4.49 5.17
N ASN A 125 34.79 4.81 3.88
CA ASN A 125 33.74 5.50 3.14
C ASN A 125 32.45 4.68 3.31
N SER A 126 31.50 5.13 4.15
CA SER A 126 30.44 4.25 4.69
C SER A 126 29.09 4.33 3.97
N SER A 127 28.93 5.13 2.91
CA SER A 127 27.59 5.28 2.32
C SER A 127 27.36 4.30 1.16
N GLY A 128 27.13 3.02 1.46
CA GLY A 128 26.41 2.15 0.53
C GLY A 128 25.04 2.74 0.15
N PRO A 129 24.35 2.21 -0.88
CA PRO A 129 23.03 2.70 -1.25
C PRO A 129 22.04 2.64 -0.06
N TYR A 130 21.18 3.66 0.09
CA TYR A 130 20.29 3.77 1.25
C TYR A 130 19.06 2.86 1.11
N PRO A 131 18.58 2.21 2.18
CA PRO A 131 17.23 1.63 2.19
C PRO A 131 16.18 2.73 2.03
N ALA A 132 14.99 2.38 1.54
CA ALA A 132 13.96 3.38 1.23
C ALA A 132 12.55 2.99 1.66
N PHE A 133 11.73 3.98 1.93
CA PHE A 133 10.28 3.85 1.92
C PHE A 133 9.72 4.30 0.57
N LEU A 134 8.83 3.50 -0.02
CA LEU A 134 8.06 3.86 -1.21
C LEU A 134 6.57 3.86 -0.88
N GLY A 135 5.89 4.98 -1.15
CA GLY A 135 4.44 5.06 -0.97
C GLY A 135 3.75 6.10 -1.85
N LEU A 136 2.50 5.84 -2.21
CA LEU A 136 1.71 6.79 -3.00
C LEU A 136 1.14 7.91 -2.11
N ASN A 137 1.03 9.12 -2.67
CA ASN A 137 0.30 10.24 -2.07
C ASN A 137 -1.03 10.52 -2.79
N PHE A 138 -1.94 11.22 -2.12
CA PHE A 138 -3.33 11.35 -2.51
C PHE A 138 -3.65 12.49 -3.49
N HIS A 139 -2.81 13.52 -3.57
CA HIS A 139 -3.22 14.81 -4.18
C HIS A 139 -2.12 15.49 -4.99
N GLY A 140 -0.99 14.82 -5.24
CA GLY A 140 0.16 15.39 -5.94
C GLY A 140 1.38 15.54 -5.04
N ASN A 141 2.57 15.36 -5.61
CA ASN A 141 3.83 15.49 -4.88
C ASN A 141 4.02 16.87 -4.24
N HIS A 142 3.52 17.94 -4.86
CA HIS A 142 3.55 19.28 -4.27
C HIS A 142 2.86 19.36 -2.89
N THR A 143 1.92 18.45 -2.58
CA THR A 143 1.24 18.45 -1.28
C THR A 143 2.10 17.92 -0.14
N VAL A 144 3.14 17.11 -0.42
CA VAL A 144 3.95 16.46 0.62
C VAL A 144 5.11 17.34 1.11
N SER A 145 5.39 18.46 0.44
CA SER A 145 6.45 19.40 0.82
C SER A 145 6.09 20.82 0.37
N SER A 146 6.51 21.83 1.15
CA SER A 146 6.28 23.24 0.80
C SER A 146 7.28 23.79 -0.23
N ASP A 147 8.14 22.95 -0.80
CA ASP A 147 9.10 23.36 -1.82
C ASP A 147 8.39 23.91 -3.08
N PRO A 148 8.61 25.18 -3.45
CA PRO A 148 7.94 25.80 -4.58
C PRO A 148 8.38 25.23 -5.93
N ALA A 149 9.52 24.53 -5.99
CA ALA A 149 10.03 23.96 -7.23
C ALA A 149 9.43 22.59 -7.57
N ILE A 150 8.77 21.91 -6.61
CA ILE A 150 8.09 20.64 -6.90
C ILE A 150 6.98 20.88 -7.94
N ARG A 151 6.95 20.05 -8.97
CA ARG A 151 5.90 20.13 -9.99
C ARG A 151 4.50 19.98 -9.39
N ILE A 152 3.59 20.85 -9.81
CA ILE A 152 2.15 20.68 -9.58
C ILE A 152 1.61 19.75 -10.68
N PRO A 153 0.84 18.71 -10.34
CA PRO A 153 0.29 17.80 -11.33
C PRO A 153 -0.66 18.55 -12.26
N SER A 154 -0.54 18.27 -13.55
CA SER A 154 -1.49 18.70 -14.58
C SER A 154 -2.66 17.72 -14.75
N SER A 155 -2.55 16.53 -14.14
CA SER A 155 -3.56 15.49 -14.08
C SER A 155 -4.74 15.89 -13.19
N TRP A 156 -5.84 15.15 -13.32
CA TRP A 156 -7.02 15.33 -12.47
C TRP A 156 -6.65 15.10 -11.00
N VAL A 157 -7.15 15.97 -10.12
CA VAL A 157 -7.06 15.80 -8.67
C VAL A 157 -8.45 15.91 -8.04
N PRO A 158 -8.75 15.15 -6.97
CA PRO A 158 -10.01 15.29 -6.26
C PRO A 158 -10.20 16.72 -5.74
N ASP A 159 -11.34 17.34 -6.06
CA ASP A 159 -11.71 18.64 -5.50
C ASP A 159 -12.31 18.42 -4.10
N ARG A 160 -11.71 19.04 -3.09
CA ARG A 160 -12.17 18.94 -1.69
C ARG A 160 -12.78 20.25 -1.18
N GLY A 161 -12.97 21.25 -2.04
CA GLY A 161 -13.50 22.56 -1.65
C GLY A 161 -12.56 23.34 -0.73
N SER A 162 -11.28 22.95 -0.64
CA SER A 162 -10.29 23.47 0.31
C SER A 162 -9.41 24.60 -0.25
N GLN A 163 -9.79 25.23 -1.36
CA GLN A 163 -9.00 26.22 -2.13
C GLN A 163 -7.62 25.73 -2.61
N THR A 164 -7.25 24.48 -2.31
CA THR A 164 -6.05 23.81 -2.82
C THR A 164 -6.21 23.38 -4.28
N THR A 165 -7.44 23.43 -4.78
CA THR A 165 -7.86 23.03 -6.11
C THR A 165 -8.74 24.12 -6.75
N ASP A 166 -8.66 24.24 -8.07
CA ASP A 166 -9.60 24.99 -8.92
C ASP A 166 -10.38 23.99 -9.78
N GLY A 167 -11.56 23.61 -9.30
CA GLY A 167 -12.23 22.39 -9.74
C GLY A 167 -11.32 21.17 -9.51
N HIS A 168 -11.11 20.36 -10.53
CA HIS A 168 -10.26 19.16 -10.45
C HIS A 168 -8.80 19.39 -10.85
N ARG A 169 -8.28 20.61 -10.67
CA ARG A 169 -6.90 20.99 -10.98
C ARG A 169 -6.19 21.46 -9.72
N ALA A 170 -4.98 20.96 -9.49
CA ALA A 170 -4.17 21.36 -8.34
C ALA A 170 -3.68 22.81 -8.49
N THR A 171 -3.50 23.49 -7.35
CA THR A 171 -3.03 24.88 -7.30
C THR A 171 -1.84 25.04 -6.36
N GLU A 172 -1.14 26.15 -6.48
CA GLU A 172 -0.03 26.55 -5.59
C GLU A 172 -0.40 26.52 -4.10
N ARG A 173 -1.68 26.77 -3.75
CA ARG A 173 -2.16 26.72 -2.36
C ARG A 173 -2.14 25.31 -1.76
N GLY A 174 -2.07 24.28 -2.60
CA GLY A 174 -1.93 22.90 -2.16
C GLY A 174 -0.53 22.54 -1.63
N ARG A 175 0.47 23.42 -1.78
CA ARG A 175 1.84 23.08 -1.37
C ARG A 175 1.96 22.77 0.12
N GLY A 176 2.56 21.63 0.43
CA GLY A 176 2.86 21.20 1.80
C GLY A 176 1.65 20.87 2.69
N VAL A 177 0.40 20.91 2.18
CA VAL A 177 -0.79 20.68 3.01
C VAL A 177 -0.87 19.26 3.60
N ALA A 178 -0.16 18.31 3.01
CA ALA A 178 -0.04 16.93 3.47
C ALA A 178 1.36 16.61 4.07
N ALA A 179 2.23 17.61 4.26
CA ALA A 179 3.60 17.39 4.72
C ALA A 179 3.68 16.72 6.10
N SER A 180 2.68 16.89 6.96
CA SER A 180 2.63 16.20 8.26
C SER A 180 2.51 14.68 8.15
N ARG A 181 2.02 14.16 7.02
CA ARG A 181 1.95 12.71 6.73
C ARG A 181 3.27 12.17 6.17
N TRP A 182 4.16 13.07 5.77
CA TRP A 182 5.44 12.78 5.12
C TRP A 182 6.57 13.54 5.83
N PRO A 183 6.93 13.13 7.06
CA PRO A 183 7.97 13.79 7.84
C PRO A 183 9.37 13.46 7.28
N ASN A 184 9.66 13.86 6.04
CA ASN A 184 10.83 13.45 5.27
C ASN A 184 12.15 13.76 5.99
N ARG A 185 12.24 14.90 6.70
CA ARG A 185 13.41 15.24 7.52
C ARG A 185 13.68 14.18 8.60
N MET A 186 12.65 13.68 9.28
CA MET A 186 12.78 12.63 10.29
C MET A 186 13.18 11.30 9.64
N ILE A 187 12.54 10.94 8.52
CA ILE A 187 12.79 9.67 7.84
C ILE A 187 14.22 9.63 7.26
N ASN A 188 14.66 10.72 6.61
CA ASN A 188 16.04 10.85 6.14
C ASN A 188 17.05 10.92 7.28
N GLY A 189 16.73 11.60 8.37
CA GLY A 189 17.57 11.61 9.58
C GLY A 189 17.73 10.23 10.22
N ALA A 190 16.76 9.34 10.02
CA ALA A 190 16.85 7.93 10.36
C ALA A 190 17.58 7.09 9.31
N GLY A 191 18.16 7.68 8.25
CA GLY A 191 18.95 6.94 7.26
C GLY A 191 18.14 6.21 6.19
N TYR A 192 16.86 6.57 5.99
CA TYR A 192 16.04 6.03 4.90
C TYR A 192 15.77 7.08 3.84
N ALA A 193 15.83 6.70 2.57
CA ALA A 193 15.24 7.49 1.49
C ALA A 193 13.70 7.45 1.54
N VAL A 194 13.06 8.49 1.03
CA VAL A 194 11.59 8.57 0.89
C VAL A 194 11.27 8.76 -0.57
N ILE A 195 10.51 7.82 -1.14
CA ILE A 195 10.05 7.83 -2.53
C ILE A 195 8.53 7.95 -2.51
N THR A 196 7.99 8.91 -3.25
CA THR A 196 6.54 9.06 -3.39
C THR A 196 6.13 9.49 -4.79
N ALA A 197 4.93 9.09 -5.18
CA ALA A 197 4.28 9.52 -6.41
C ALA A 197 2.78 9.72 -6.16
N TYR A 198 2.15 10.56 -6.96
CA TYR A 198 0.71 10.76 -6.89
C TYR A 198 -0.05 9.55 -7.45
N CYS A 199 -0.98 8.98 -6.68
CA CYS A 199 -1.76 7.83 -7.15
C CYS A 199 -2.56 8.13 -8.43
N GLY A 200 -3.03 9.36 -8.61
CA GLY A 200 -3.78 9.76 -9.80
C GLY A 200 -2.95 9.95 -11.07
N ASP A 201 -1.61 9.93 -10.99
CA ASP A 201 -0.77 9.80 -12.18
C ASP A 201 -0.77 8.35 -12.71
N ILE A 202 -1.07 7.37 -11.86
CA ILE A 202 -1.21 5.96 -12.25
C ILE A 202 -2.65 5.70 -12.71
N ASP A 203 -3.62 6.03 -11.86
CA ASP A 203 -5.05 5.86 -12.13
C ASP A 203 -5.83 6.88 -11.27
N PRO A 204 -6.44 7.90 -11.88
CA PRO A 204 -7.29 8.87 -11.18
C PRO A 204 -8.37 8.23 -10.31
N ASP A 205 -8.53 8.74 -9.09
CA ASP A 205 -9.43 8.15 -8.10
C ASP A 205 -10.89 8.61 -8.26
N PHE A 206 -11.49 8.27 -9.40
CA PHE A 206 -12.90 8.43 -9.67
C PHE A 206 -13.35 7.41 -10.73
N ASP A 207 -14.63 7.07 -10.72
CA ASP A 207 -15.20 6.15 -11.70
C ASP A 207 -15.57 6.90 -12.98
N ASP A 208 -14.85 6.63 -14.06
CA ASP A 208 -15.17 7.05 -15.43
C ASP A 208 -15.37 5.85 -16.38
N GLY A 209 -15.53 4.64 -15.82
CA GLY A 209 -15.53 3.42 -16.60
C GLY A 209 -14.16 3.03 -17.16
N PHE A 210 -13.07 3.38 -16.46
CA PHE A 210 -11.68 3.07 -16.81
C PHE A 210 -11.23 3.69 -18.14
N GLN A 211 -11.65 4.92 -18.42
CA GLN A 211 -11.32 5.65 -19.66
C GLN A 211 -9.98 6.41 -19.57
N ASN A 212 -9.30 6.34 -18.43
CA ASN A 212 -8.04 7.02 -18.17
C ASN A 212 -7.01 6.08 -17.49
N GLY A 213 -5.88 6.66 -17.08
CA GLY A 213 -4.87 5.96 -16.30
C GLY A 213 -4.28 4.74 -16.99
N LEU A 214 -3.89 3.77 -16.17
CA LEU A 214 -3.23 2.54 -16.60
C LEU A 214 -4.17 1.61 -17.39
N HIS A 215 -5.46 1.63 -17.07
CA HIS A 215 -6.47 0.85 -17.79
C HIS A 215 -6.59 1.29 -19.24
N ALA A 216 -6.63 2.61 -19.49
CA ALA A 216 -6.64 3.16 -20.84
C ALA A 216 -5.34 2.88 -21.61
N LEU A 217 -4.20 2.68 -20.93
CA LEU A 217 -2.92 2.34 -21.54
C LEU A 217 -2.86 0.89 -22.06
N MET A 218 -3.63 -0.02 -21.46
CA MET A 218 -3.59 -1.46 -21.76
C MET A 218 -4.98 -2.09 -21.97
N PRO A 219 -5.85 -1.51 -22.83
CA PRO A 219 -7.23 -1.97 -22.94
C PRO A 219 -7.32 -3.39 -23.51
N ASP A 220 -6.47 -3.77 -24.48
CA ASP A 220 -6.47 -5.12 -25.06
C ASP A 220 -6.20 -6.20 -23.99
N TYR A 221 -5.30 -5.91 -23.05
CA TYR A 221 -5.01 -6.82 -21.93
C TYR A 221 -6.22 -6.93 -21.00
N VAL A 222 -6.79 -5.79 -20.60
CA VAL A 222 -7.97 -5.77 -19.73
C VAL A 222 -9.16 -6.48 -20.38
N GLU A 223 -9.38 -6.27 -21.67
CA GLU A 223 -10.46 -6.92 -22.43
C GLU A 223 -10.26 -8.43 -22.59
N SER A 224 -9.01 -8.89 -22.67
CA SER A 224 -8.68 -10.32 -22.75
C SER A 224 -9.02 -11.10 -21.47
N LEU A 225 -9.17 -10.42 -20.33
CA LEU A 225 -9.51 -11.03 -19.06
C LEU A 225 -11.03 -11.23 -18.92
N PRO A 226 -11.46 -12.32 -18.24
CA PRO A 226 -12.83 -12.45 -17.77
C PRO A 226 -13.27 -11.21 -16.97
N PRO A 227 -14.53 -10.76 -17.07
CA PRO A 227 -15.00 -9.55 -16.40
C PRO A 227 -14.68 -9.49 -14.89
N ASP A 228 -14.80 -10.63 -14.20
CA ASP A 228 -14.55 -10.74 -12.76
C ASP A 228 -13.06 -10.63 -12.38
N GLN A 229 -12.16 -10.82 -13.36
CA GLN A 229 -10.70 -10.74 -13.17
C GLN A 229 -10.11 -9.42 -13.67
N ARG A 230 -10.91 -8.54 -14.28
CA ARG A 230 -10.43 -7.25 -14.77
C ARG A 230 -9.96 -6.42 -13.58
N PRO A 231 -8.74 -5.85 -13.63
CA PRO A 231 -8.17 -5.10 -12.53
C PRO A 231 -9.03 -3.89 -12.20
N GLY A 232 -9.13 -3.59 -10.90
CA GLY A 232 -9.59 -2.29 -10.41
C GLY A 232 -8.43 -1.32 -10.19
N THR A 233 -8.77 -0.10 -9.79
CA THR A 233 -7.83 0.98 -9.49
C THR A 233 -6.79 0.60 -8.43
N ILE A 234 -7.13 -0.20 -7.42
CA ILE A 234 -6.15 -0.65 -6.42
C ILE A 234 -5.06 -1.52 -7.07
N ALA A 235 -5.44 -2.44 -7.97
CA ALA A 235 -4.48 -3.27 -8.70
C ALA A 235 -3.62 -2.44 -9.66
N ALA A 236 -4.21 -1.44 -10.32
CA ALA A 236 -3.46 -0.49 -11.15
C ALA A 236 -2.43 0.30 -10.33
N TRP A 237 -2.81 0.86 -9.18
CA TRP A 237 -1.90 1.53 -8.27
C TRP A 237 -0.77 0.61 -7.78
N SER A 238 -1.08 -0.66 -7.49
CA SER A 238 -0.09 -1.66 -7.07
C SER A 238 0.93 -1.95 -8.18
N TYR A 239 0.47 -2.09 -9.43
CA TYR A 239 1.35 -2.23 -10.59
C TYR A 239 2.23 -0.98 -10.79
N GLY A 240 1.67 0.22 -10.61
CA GLY A 240 2.42 1.47 -10.67
C GLY A 240 3.55 1.55 -9.63
N LEU A 241 3.34 1.05 -8.41
CA LEU A 241 4.40 0.91 -7.40
C LEU A 241 5.54 0.01 -7.89
N SER A 242 5.22 -1.14 -8.51
CA SER A 242 6.22 -2.03 -9.10
C SER A 242 6.99 -1.39 -10.26
N CYS A 243 6.32 -0.57 -11.10
CA CYS A 243 6.98 0.23 -12.14
C CYS A 243 7.94 1.27 -11.54
N ILE A 244 7.54 1.93 -10.44
CA ILE A 244 8.42 2.88 -9.75
C ILE A 244 9.65 2.15 -9.17
N LEU A 245 9.48 0.93 -8.63
CA LEU A 245 10.62 0.14 -8.16
C LEU A 245 11.57 -0.23 -9.30
N ASP A 246 11.06 -0.61 -10.48
CA ASP A 246 11.89 -0.86 -11.68
C ASP A 246 12.71 0.39 -12.05
N ALA A 247 12.06 1.56 -12.08
CA ALA A 247 12.70 2.83 -12.38
C ALA A 247 13.78 3.21 -11.37
N VAL A 248 13.51 3.03 -10.07
CA VAL A 248 14.47 3.29 -9.00
C VAL A 248 15.69 2.38 -9.13
N ALA A 249 15.48 1.08 -9.36
CA ALA A 249 16.55 0.11 -9.56
C ALA A 249 17.42 0.43 -10.79
N ALA A 250 16.83 0.99 -11.85
CA ALA A 250 17.54 1.40 -13.06
C ALA A 250 18.26 2.75 -12.95
N THR A 251 18.02 3.52 -11.88
CA THR A 251 18.55 4.88 -11.72
C THR A 251 19.63 4.94 -10.64
N GLU A 252 20.84 4.48 -10.98
CA GLU A 252 21.97 4.37 -10.03
C GLU A 252 22.31 5.69 -9.31
N GLU A 253 22.11 6.84 -9.97
CA GLU A 253 22.41 8.16 -9.40
C GLU A 253 21.55 8.55 -8.18
N LEU A 254 20.46 7.81 -7.90
CA LEU A 254 19.67 7.98 -6.68
C LEU A 254 20.41 7.50 -5.43
N ASN A 255 21.38 6.59 -5.56
CA ASN A 255 22.05 5.93 -4.44
C ASN A 255 21.06 5.27 -3.45
N ILE A 256 20.06 4.56 -3.99
CA ILE A 256 19.05 3.81 -3.24
C ILE A 256 19.29 2.31 -3.44
N ASP A 257 19.24 1.54 -2.37
CA ASP A 257 19.24 0.08 -2.43
C ASP A 257 17.83 -0.41 -2.80
N ALA A 258 17.64 -0.73 -4.08
CA ALA A 258 16.36 -1.23 -4.58
C ALA A 258 15.96 -2.59 -3.97
N SER A 259 16.89 -3.34 -3.38
CA SER A 259 16.59 -4.59 -2.67
C SER A 259 16.08 -4.37 -1.24
N ASN A 260 16.23 -3.14 -0.71
CA ASN A 260 15.81 -2.73 0.64
C ASN A 260 14.77 -1.60 0.60
N VAL A 261 13.74 -1.76 -0.27
CA VAL A 261 12.61 -0.84 -0.38
C VAL A 261 11.39 -1.38 0.36
N ALA A 262 10.93 -0.66 1.38
CA ALA A 262 9.70 -0.92 2.11
C ALA A 262 8.51 -0.18 1.49
N LEU A 263 7.41 -0.89 1.24
CA LEU A 263 6.15 -0.25 0.84
C LEU A 263 5.46 0.39 2.04
N ILE A 264 4.86 1.56 1.84
CA ILE A 264 3.95 2.18 2.81
C ILE A 264 2.75 2.81 2.12
N GLY A 265 1.59 2.67 2.76
CA GLY A 265 0.36 3.28 2.28
C GLY A 265 -0.61 3.56 3.43
N HIS A 266 -1.40 4.61 3.26
CA HIS A 266 -2.45 4.99 4.21
C HIS A 266 -3.83 4.84 3.57
N SER A 267 -4.84 4.35 4.32
CA SER A 267 -6.22 4.28 3.84
C SER A 267 -6.34 3.38 2.60
N ARG A 268 -7.01 3.85 1.54
CA ARG A 268 -7.05 3.18 0.23
C ARG A 268 -5.66 2.82 -0.32
N LEU A 269 -4.64 3.65 -0.06
CA LEU A 269 -3.27 3.37 -0.50
C LEU A 269 -2.58 2.35 0.40
N GLY A 270 -3.06 2.13 1.63
CA GLY A 270 -2.64 0.99 2.46
C GLY A 270 -3.15 -0.34 1.92
N LYS A 271 -4.36 -0.38 1.33
CA LYS A 271 -4.85 -1.53 0.56
C LYS A 271 -3.92 -1.83 -0.62
N THR A 272 -3.53 -0.77 -1.34
CA THR A 272 -2.56 -0.84 -2.44
C THR A 272 -1.21 -1.38 -2.02
N SER A 273 -0.65 -0.91 -0.90
CA SER A 273 0.65 -1.40 -0.40
C SER A 273 0.59 -2.88 -0.02
N LEU A 274 -0.51 -3.33 0.59
CA LEU A 274 -0.72 -4.75 0.86
C LEU A 274 -0.76 -5.58 -0.42
N TRP A 275 -1.53 -5.15 -1.41
CA TRP A 275 -1.65 -5.88 -2.68
C TRP A 275 -0.35 -5.86 -3.49
N ALA A 276 0.33 -4.72 -3.58
CA ALA A 276 1.63 -4.61 -4.24
C ALA A 276 2.68 -5.49 -3.57
N GLY A 277 2.71 -5.51 -2.23
CA GLY A 277 3.56 -6.41 -1.47
C GLY A 277 3.22 -7.88 -1.72
N ALA A 278 1.94 -8.24 -1.88
CA ALA A 278 1.53 -9.60 -2.20
C ALA A 278 1.92 -10.02 -3.63
N THR A 279 1.79 -9.15 -4.64
CA THR A 279 2.07 -9.51 -6.04
C THR A 279 3.53 -9.33 -6.44
N ASP A 280 4.29 -8.48 -5.73
CA ASP A 280 5.70 -8.21 -6.02
C ASP A 280 6.57 -8.50 -4.79
N THR A 281 7.32 -9.60 -4.87
CA THR A 281 8.17 -10.07 -3.78
C THR A 281 9.49 -9.32 -3.66
N ARG A 282 9.79 -8.39 -4.57
CA ARG A 282 11.02 -7.58 -4.55
C ARG A 282 11.00 -6.49 -3.48
N PHE A 283 9.82 -6.03 -3.07
CA PHE A 283 9.71 -5.13 -1.93
C PHE A 283 10.14 -5.85 -0.66
N ALA A 284 11.05 -5.26 0.10
CA ALA A 284 11.66 -5.87 1.28
C ALA A 284 10.72 -5.93 2.49
N ALA A 285 9.75 -5.01 2.57
CA ALA A 285 8.80 -4.92 3.66
C ALA A 285 7.47 -4.29 3.19
N VAL A 286 6.40 -4.47 3.97
CA VAL A 286 5.07 -3.93 3.68
C VAL A 286 4.51 -3.19 4.89
N ILE A 287 3.98 -1.98 4.71
CA ILE A 287 3.32 -1.21 5.76
C ILE A 287 1.91 -0.83 5.29
N SER A 288 0.94 -1.08 6.17
CA SER A 288 -0.46 -0.73 5.98
C SER A 288 -0.95 0.13 7.15
N ASN A 289 -1.26 1.39 6.89
CA ASN A 289 -1.73 2.34 7.90
C ASN A 289 -3.22 2.68 7.73
N ASN A 290 -4.06 2.22 8.65
CA ASN A 290 -5.52 2.44 8.66
C ASN A 290 -6.15 2.03 7.33
N SER A 291 -5.87 0.83 6.83
CA SER A 291 -6.31 0.42 5.49
C SER A 291 -7.73 -0.13 5.47
N GLY A 292 -8.26 -0.61 6.60
CA GLY A 292 -9.66 -0.98 6.77
C GLY A 292 -10.19 -1.99 5.76
N CYS A 293 -11.47 -1.84 5.39
CA CYS A 293 -12.19 -2.74 4.48
C CYS A 293 -11.46 -2.93 3.14
N GLY A 294 -11.34 -4.17 2.68
CA GLY A 294 -10.59 -4.54 1.47
C GLY A 294 -9.06 -4.34 1.58
N GLY A 295 -8.58 -4.01 2.78
CA GLY A 295 -7.17 -3.95 3.16
C GLY A 295 -6.91 -4.91 4.31
N ALA A 296 -6.49 -4.38 5.46
CA ALA A 296 -6.14 -5.18 6.64
C ALA A 296 -7.36 -5.64 7.45
N ALA A 297 -8.52 -4.98 7.39
CA ALA A 297 -9.66 -5.38 8.22
C ALA A 297 -10.38 -6.60 7.64
N LEU A 298 -10.64 -7.61 8.50
CA LEU A 298 -11.39 -8.82 8.13
C LEU A 298 -12.77 -8.46 7.56
N SER A 299 -13.01 -8.80 6.29
CA SER A 299 -14.28 -8.49 5.62
C SER A 299 -15.47 -9.16 6.32
N ARG A 300 -15.26 -10.38 6.84
CA ARG A 300 -16.28 -11.14 7.59
C ARG A 300 -16.79 -10.47 8.85
N ARG A 301 -16.06 -9.51 9.42
CA ARG A 301 -16.54 -8.77 10.60
C ARG A 301 -17.68 -7.81 10.25
N ALA A 302 -17.76 -7.35 9.00
CA ALA A 302 -18.79 -6.41 8.54
C ALA A 302 -18.99 -5.23 9.52
N PHE A 303 -17.89 -4.69 10.05
CA PHE A 303 -17.85 -3.62 11.04
C PHE A 303 -17.33 -2.34 10.38
N GLY A 304 -17.98 -1.19 10.64
CA GLY A 304 -17.66 0.05 9.96
C GLY A 304 -17.99 0.00 8.46
N GLU A 305 -16.98 0.14 7.60
CA GLU A 305 -17.13 -0.05 6.16
C GLU A 305 -17.29 -1.52 5.79
N THR A 306 -18.26 -1.84 4.94
CA THR A 306 -18.53 -3.22 4.48
C THR A 306 -18.23 -3.38 2.99
N VAL A 307 -18.20 -4.62 2.49
CA VAL A 307 -17.93 -4.91 1.06
C VAL A 307 -18.96 -4.21 0.16
N ALA A 308 -20.24 -4.31 0.51
CA ALA A 308 -21.29 -3.61 -0.23
C ALA A 308 -21.15 -2.08 -0.18
N ARG A 309 -20.70 -1.54 0.95
CA ARG A 309 -20.55 -0.09 1.13
C ARG A 309 -19.38 0.45 0.30
N ILE A 310 -18.23 -0.23 0.35
CA ILE A 310 -17.03 0.21 -0.37
C ILE A 310 -17.23 0.09 -1.88
N ASN A 311 -17.82 -1.01 -2.36
CA ASN A 311 -18.12 -1.23 -3.78
C ASN A 311 -19.15 -0.25 -4.33
N ARG A 312 -20.13 0.17 -3.52
CA ARG A 312 -21.11 1.18 -3.92
C ARG A 312 -20.50 2.58 -4.05
N ASN A 313 -19.62 2.95 -3.14
CA ASN A 313 -19.02 4.29 -3.12
C ASN A 313 -17.84 4.42 -4.09
N PHE A 314 -17.11 3.33 -4.31
CA PHE A 314 -15.90 3.28 -5.12
C PHE A 314 -15.95 2.06 -6.05
N PRO A 315 -16.88 2.04 -7.02
CA PRO A 315 -17.12 0.89 -7.90
C PRO A 315 -15.94 0.56 -8.83
N HIS A 316 -14.94 1.43 -8.90
CA HIS A 316 -13.70 1.29 -9.66
C HIS A 316 -12.54 0.67 -8.85
N TRP A 317 -12.60 0.60 -7.51
CA TRP A 317 -11.45 0.18 -6.69
C TRP A 317 -11.08 -1.30 -6.83
N PHE A 318 -12.07 -2.17 -7.00
CA PHE A 318 -11.95 -3.62 -6.97
C PHE A 318 -12.44 -4.26 -8.28
N CYS A 319 -12.11 -5.54 -8.50
CA CYS A 319 -12.61 -6.26 -9.66
C CYS A 319 -14.11 -6.60 -9.51
N LYS A 320 -14.77 -6.94 -10.62
CA LYS A 320 -16.20 -7.31 -10.59
C LYS A 320 -16.49 -8.57 -9.76
N GLY A 321 -15.50 -9.45 -9.59
CA GLY A 321 -15.60 -10.59 -8.70
C GLY A 321 -15.91 -10.19 -7.24
N PHE A 322 -15.42 -9.05 -6.77
CA PHE A 322 -15.63 -8.60 -5.39
C PHE A 322 -17.07 -8.18 -5.10
N HIS A 323 -17.77 -7.66 -6.11
CA HIS A 323 -19.17 -7.25 -6.00
C HIS A 323 -20.12 -8.42 -5.75
N HIS A 324 -19.71 -9.66 -6.06
CA HIS A 324 -20.50 -10.85 -5.74
C HIS A 324 -20.69 -11.02 -4.23
N TYR A 325 -19.82 -10.41 -3.41
CA TYR A 325 -19.82 -10.58 -1.96
C TYR A 325 -20.42 -9.39 -1.21
N ASP A 326 -21.08 -8.48 -1.91
CA ASP A 326 -21.86 -7.41 -1.30
C ASP A 326 -22.91 -7.99 -0.34
N GLN A 327 -22.79 -7.69 0.95
CA GLN A 327 -23.63 -8.22 2.05
C GLN A 327 -23.55 -9.75 2.22
N ARG A 328 -22.51 -10.38 1.65
CA ARG A 328 -22.24 -11.82 1.68
C ARG A 328 -20.77 -12.06 2.00
N GLU A 329 -20.19 -11.27 2.89
CA GLU A 329 -18.76 -11.28 3.22
C GLU A 329 -18.28 -12.65 3.72
N SER A 330 -19.17 -13.44 4.33
CA SER A 330 -18.86 -14.81 4.76
C SER A 330 -18.64 -15.80 3.61
N GLU A 331 -19.12 -15.50 2.40
CA GLU A 331 -18.96 -16.34 1.21
C GLU A 331 -17.65 -16.07 0.45
N LEU A 332 -16.89 -15.03 0.80
CA LEU A 332 -15.58 -14.74 0.19
C LEU A 332 -14.63 -15.95 0.35
N PRO A 333 -13.96 -16.46 -0.69
CA PRO A 333 -13.06 -17.61 -0.53
C PRO A 333 -11.75 -17.26 0.20
N VAL A 334 -11.53 -15.98 0.48
CA VAL A 334 -10.36 -15.44 1.18
C VAL A 334 -10.78 -14.43 2.26
N ASP A 335 -9.83 -14.01 3.11
CA ASP A 335 -9.98 -12.83 3.97
C ASP A 335 -8.63 -12.12 4.22
N SER A 336 -8.66 -10.96 4.86
CA SER A 336 -7.51 -10.05 5.00
C SER A 336 -6.29 -10.64 5.72
N HIS A 337 -6.45 -11.63 6.60
CA HIS A 337 -5.31 -12.32 7.21
C HIS A 337 -4.48 -13.09 6.18
N GLN A 338 -5.10 -13.62 5.13
CA GLN A 338 -4.38 -14.24 4.01
C GLN A 338 -3.66 -13.19 3.16
N LEU A 339 -4.26 -12.00 2.98
CA LEU A 339 -3.59 -10.87 2.30
C LEU A 339 -2.31 -10.46 3.04
N ILE A 340 -2.38 -10.30 4.36
CA ILE A 340 -1.21 -10.00 5.21
C ILE A 340 -0.19 -11.16 5.15
N ALA A 341 -0.65 -12.41 5.19
CA ALA A 341 0.22 -13.58 5.15
C ALA A 341 1.02 -13.70 3.84
N MET A 342 0.52 -13.20 2.71
CA MET A 342 1.25 -13.22 1.43
C MET A 342 2.52 -12.36 1.42
N ALA A 343 2.72 -11.48 2.41
CA ALA A 343 4.00 -10.81 2.62
C ALA A 343 5.10 -11.77 3.09
N ALA A 344 4.74 -12.84 3.80
CA ALA A 344 5.68 -13.78 4.39
C ALA A 344 6.63 -14.39 3.32
N PRO A 345 7.94 -14.50 3.61
CA PRO A 345 8.59 -14.31 4.92
C PRO A 345 8.97 -12.86 5.28
N ARG A 346 8.64 -11.87 4.46
CA ARG A 346 9.09 -10.47 4.66
C ARG A 346 8.37 -9.79 5.81
N PRO A 347 8.99 -8.83 6.51
CA PRO A 347 8.34 -8.07 7.58
C PRO A 347 7.13 -7.27 7.07
N ILE A 348 6.07 -7.27 7.89
CA ILE A 348 4.86 -6.49 7.64
C ILE A 348 4.41 -5.73 8.89
N ALA A 349 4.02 -4.47 8.72
CA ALA A 349 3.50 -3.62 9.80
C ALA A 349 2.08 -3.16 9.49
N VAL A 350 1.20 -3.24 10.49
CA VAL A 350 -0.16 -2.70 10.44
C VAL A 350 -0.30 -1.65 11.54
N GLY A 351 -0.82 -0.47 11.21
CA GLY A 351 -1.09 0.57 12.21
C GLY A 351 -2.55 1.01 12.13
N SER A 352 -3.22 1.08 13.28
CA SER A 352 -4.60 1.55 13.39
C SER A 352 -4.72 2.78 14.31
N ALA A 353 -5.83 3.48 14.21
CA ALA A 353 -6.18 4.62 15.07
C ALA A 353 -7.49 4.35 15.83
N VAL A 354 -7.52 4.66 17.13
CA VAL A 354 -8.65 4.29 18.02
C VAL A 354 -9.99 4.86 17.56
N ASP A 355 -10.01 6.12 17.09
CA ASP A 355 -11.26 6.78 16.67
C ASP A 355 -11.67 6.40 15.24
N ASP A 356 -10.87 5.59 14.54
CA ASP A 356 -11.11 5.18 13.16
C ASP A 356 -11.98 3.91 13.07
N GLN A 357 -13.16 3.97 13.67
CA GLN A 357 -14.08 2.82 13.69
C GLN A 357 -14.55 2.40 12.29
N TRP A 358 -14.47 3.30 11.30
CA TRP A 358 -14.78 2.97 9.89
C TRP A 358 -13.81 1.93 9.31
N ALA A 359 -12.55 1.93 9.77
CA ALA A 359 -11.53 0.98 9.34
C ALA A 359 -11.45 -0.28 10.21
N ASP A 360 -12.29 -0.43 11.24
CA ASP A 360 -12.30 -1.59 12.14
C ASP A 360 -10.90 -1.94 12.72
N PRO A 361 -10.33 -1.14 13.64
CA PRO A 361 -9.02 -1.39 14.23
C PRO A 361 -8.87 -2.80 14.82
N ARG A 362 -9.95 -3.34 15.41
CA ARG A 362 -9.97 -4.72 15.94
C ARG A 362 -9.88 -5.74 14.80
N GLY A 363 -10.59 -5.54 13.70
CA GLY A 363 -10.47 -6.38 12.52
C GLY A 363 -9.09 -6.35 11.87
N GLU A 364 -8.44 -5.19 11.81
CA GLU A 364 -7.06 -5.07 11.33
C GLU A 364 -6.09 -5.85 12.24
N PHE A 365 -6.23 -5.72 13.57
CA PHE A 365 -5.45 -6.49 14.53
C PHE A 365 -5.67 -8.01 14.40
N LEU A 366 -6.93 -8.44 14.33
CA LEU A 366 -7.26 -9.86 14.21
C LEU A 366 -6.71 -10.44 12.90
N ALA A 367 -6.73 -9.67 11.81
CA ALA A 367 -6.11 -10.12 10.57
C ALA A 367 -4.59 -10.30 10.71
N SER A 368 -3.89 -9.36 11.36
CA SER A 368 -2.46 -9.49 11.68
C SER A 368 -2.18 -10.70 12.56
N LEU A 369 -3.02 -10.94 13.57
CA LEU A 369 -2.92 -12.10 14.45
C LEU A 369 -3.08 -13.41 13.66
N HIS A 370 -4.14 -13.53 12.85
CA HIS A 370 -4.44 -14.75 12.09
C HIS A 370 -3.52 -14.98 10.88
N ALA A 371 -2.67 -14.02 10.52
CA ALA A 371 -1.59 -14.21 9.56
C ALA A 371 -0.35 -14.90 10.19
N SER A 372 -0.22 -14.87 11.52
CA SER A 372 0.94 -15.42 12.27
C SER A 372 1.28 -16.89 11.96
N PRO A 373 0.32 -17.82 11.83
CA PRO A 373 0.63 -19.23 11.57
C PRO A 373 1.46 -19.45 10.29
N VAL A 374 1.29 -18.59 9.28
CA VAL A 374 2.10 -18.67 8.06
C VAL A 374 3.56 -18.34 8.33
N TYR A 375 3.84 -17.28 9.08
CA TYR A 375 5.21 -16.94 9.47
C TYR A 375 5.83 -18.05 10.31
N GLU A 376 5.06 -18.66 11.20
CA GLU A 376 5.53 -19.74 12.08
C GLU A 376 5.90 -21.02 11.30
N VAL A 377 5.13 -21.39 10.25
CA VAL A 377 5.51 -22.48 9.33
C VAL A 377 6.81 -22.19 8.58
N LEU A 378 7.11 -20.91 8.36
CA LEU A 378 8.37 -20.46 7.75
C LEU A 378 9.52 -20.31 8.76
N GLY A 379 9.31 -20.70 10.03
CA GLY A 379 10.33 -20.59 11.09
C GLY A 379 10.52 -19.16 11.62
N LEU A 380 9.56 -18.27 11.38
CA LEU A 380 9.58 -16.88 11.82
C LEU A 380 8.55 -16.63 12.91
N ALA A 381 8.82 -15.63 13.76
CA ALA A 381 7.82 -15.16 14.71
C ALA A 381 6.71 -14.41 13.96
N GLY A 382 5.45 -14.79 14.17
CA GLY A 382 4.29 -14.02 13.73
C GLY A 382 4.11 -12.72 14.50
N LEU A 383 2.88 -12.36 14.88
CA LEU A 383 2.63 -11.23 15.78
C LEU A 383 3.01 -11.62 17.22
N ARG A 384 3.86 -10.81 17.86
CA ARG A 384 4.37 -11.07 19.22
C ARG A 384 4.40 -9.79 20.07
N ASP A 385 4.01 -9.92 21.33
CA ASP A 385 4.16 -8.86 22.34
C ASP A 385 5.61 -8.74 22.84
N GLU A 386 5.85 -7.87 23.84
CA GLU A 386 7.19 -7.61 24.37
C GLU A 386 7.78 -8.84 25.11
N GLU A 387 6.93 -9.69 25.69
CA GLU A 387 7.28 -10.97 26.32
C GLU A 387 7.41 -12.13 25.33
N ASN A 388 7.31 -11.85 24.02
CA ASN A 388 7.38 -12.83 22.94
C ASN A 388 6.25 -13.88 22.95
N GLN A 389 5.09 -13.51 23.49
CA GLN A 389 3.87 -14.31 23.46
C GLN A 389 2.96 -13.88 22.31
N THR A 390 2.04 -14.76 21.92
CA THR A 390 1.00 -14.42 20.93
C THR A 390 -0.07 -13.58 21.65
N PRO A 391 -0.30 -12.32 21.24
CA PRO A 391 -1.26 -11.47 21.91
C PRO A 391 -2.69 -12.00 21.73
N SER A 392 -3.51 -11.86 22.77
CA SER A 392 -4.92 -12.28 22.77
C SER A 392 -5.91 -11.13 22.56
N ASP A 393 -5.45 -9.88 22.67
CA ASP A 393 -6.24 -8.67 22.46
C ASP A 393 -5.36 -7.56 21.88
N LEU A 394 -6.00 -6.45 21.50
CA LEU A 394 -5.34 -5.23 21.03
C LEU A 394 -4.25 -4.76 22.01
N PRO A 395 -3.16 -4.13 21.52
CA PRO A 395 -2.23 -3.44 22.40
C PRO A 395 -2.95 -2.29 23.11
N VAL A 396 -2.38 -1.85 24.23
CA VAL A 396 -2.82 -0.63 24.89
C VAL A 396 -2.72 0.54 23.89
N VAL A 397 -3.63 1.50 24.00
CA VAL A 397 -3.61 2.70 23.15
C VAL A 397 -2.26 3.41 23.30
N ASP A 398 -1.72 3.83 22.15
CA ASP A 398 -0.38 4.37 22.00
C ASP A 398 0.74 3.36 22.33
N ASP A 399 0.48 2.07 22.08
CA ASP A 399 1.46 1.00 22.16
C ASP A 399 1.50 0.12 20.89
N ALA A 400 2.44 -0.83 20.83
CA ALA A 400 2.66 -1.71 19.69
C ALA A 400 3.13 -3.12 20.09
N PHE A 401 2.66 -4.11 19.35
CA PHE A 401 3.30 -5.41 19.24
C PHE A 401 4.29 -5.35 18.08
N SER A 402 5.59 -5.37 18.39
CA SER A 402 6.64 -5.20 17.38
C SER A 402 7.82 -6.15 17.53
N SER A 403 7.69 -7.21 18.34
CA SER A 403 8.79 -8.17 18.60
C SER A 403 8.92 -9.24 17.52
N GLY A 404 7.85 -9.53 16.79
CA GLY A 404 7.85 -10.54 15.73
C GLY A 404 8.21 -10.01 14.34
N THR A 405 7.88 -10.76 13.30
CA THR A 405 7.99 -10.36 11.88
C THR A 405 6.71 -9.70 11.37
N ILE A 406 5.62 -9.83 12.12
CA ILE A 406 4.41 -9.00 11.98
C ILE A 406 4.44 -7.98 13.13
N SER A 407 4.20 -6.71 12.83
CA SER A 407 3.89 -5.71 13.84
C SER A 407 2.48 -5.15 13.72
N TYR A 408 1.91 -4.79 14.87
CA TYR A 408 0.64 -4.09 14.97
C TYR A 408 0.76 -2.97 16.01
N HIS A 409 0.27 -1.77 15.72
CA HIS A 409 0.14 -0.70 16.71
C HIS A 409 -1.21 -0.03 16.69
N LEU A 410 -1.63 0.50 17.83
CA LEU A 410 -2.87 1.24 17.99
C LEU A 410 -2.57 2.63 18.54
N ARG A 411 -2.87 3.68 17.77
CA ARG A 411 -2.60 5.07 18.15
C ARG A 411 -3.87 5.79 18.59
N THR A 412 -3.77 6.68 19.59
CA THR A 412 -4.82 7.66 19.91
C THR A 412 -5.19 8.52 18.70
N GLY A 413 -6.48 8.80 18.52
CA GLY A 413 -6.99 9.79 17.58
C GLY A 413 -7.60 9.19 16.32
N LYS A 414 -7.73 10.05 15.29
CA LYS A 414 -8.50 9.77 14.06
C LYS A 414 -7.67 9.17 12.92
N HIS A 415 -8.38 8.79 11.85
CA HIS A 415 -7.87 8.31 10.56
C HIS A 415 -6.83 9.26 9.95
N ASP A 416 -5.55 8.93 10.15
CA ASP A 416 -4.43 9.71 9.62
C ASP A 416 -3.13 8.91 9.61
N LEU A 417 -2.10 9.43 8.94
CA LEU A 417 -0.72 8.96 9.06
C LEU A 417 0.08 10.04 9.80
N LYS A 418 0.49 9.75 11.05
CA LYS A 418 1.19 10.70 11.92
C LYS A 418 2.67 10.36 12.04
N GLU A 419 3.44 11.34 12.48
CA GLU A 419 4.87 11.16 12.81
C GLU A 419 5.10 10.02 13.82
N SER A 420 4.20 9.84 14.79
CA SER A 420 4.27 8.73 15.74
C SER A 420 4.09 7.35 15.10
N ASP A 421 3.28 7.23 14.04
CA ASP A 421 3.15 5.99 13.28
C ASP A 421 4.47 5.69 12.55
N TRP A 422 5.04 6.70 11.89
CA TRP A 422 6.34 6.62 11.24
C TRP A 422 7.47 6.19 12.18
N LYS A 423 7.53 6.73 13.40
CA LYS A 423 8.53 6.33 14.40
C LYS A 423 8.45 4.84 14.74
N ARG A 424 7.25 4.27 14.78
CA ARG A 424 7.04 2.82 15.00
C ARG A 424 7.48 2.01 13.80
N TYR A 425 7.11 2.43 12.60
CA TYR A 425 7.51 1.76 11.36
C TYR A 425 9.02 1.75 11.17
N ILE A 426 9.70 2.88 11.38
CA ILE A 426 11.15 2.98 11.32
C ILE A 426 11.79 2.03 12.33
N ARG A 427 11.40 2.10 13.61
CA ARG A 427 11.95 1.23 14.66
C ARG A 427 11.76 -0.25 14.35
N PHE A 428 10.58 -0.62 13.81
CA PHE A 428 10.30 -1.99 13.41
C PHE A 428 11.22 -2.43 12.26
N LEU A 429 11.35 -1.62 11.21
CA LEU A 429 12.13 -1.96 10.03
C LEU A 429 13.65 -1.82 10.20
N ASP A 430 14.12 -1.06 11.19
CA ASP A 430 15.54 -1.03 11.58
C ASP A 430 16.06 -2.44 11.93
N ARG A 431 15.18 -3.38 12.33
CA ARG A 431 15.54 -4.77 12.64
C ARG A 431 15.77 -5.65 11.41
N PHE A 432 15.33 -5.21 10.23
CA PHE A 432 15.26 -6.03 9.03
C PHE A 432 16.01 -5.44 7.84
N LEU A 433 16.09 -4.11 7.75
CA LEU A 433 16.65 -3.40 6.60
C LEU A 433 17.98 -2.70 6.92
N LYS A 434 18.52 -2.91 8.13
CA LYS A 434 19.78 -2.32 8.60
C LYS A 434 20.62 -3.29 9.39
#